data_AF-A0A3M1R8Y5-F1
#
_entry.id   AF-A0A3M1R8Y5-F1
#
_cell.length_a   1.000
_cell.length_b   1.000
_cell.length_c   1.000
_cell.angle_alpha   90.00
_cell.angle_beta   90.00
_cell.angle_gamma   90.00
#
_symmetry.space_group_name_H-M   'P 1'
#
loop_
_entity.id
_entity.type
_entity.pdbx_description
1 polymer ?
#
loop_
_entity_poly.entity_id
_entity_poly.type
_entity_poly.pdbx_seq_one_letter_code
_entity_poly.pdbx_strand_id
1 'polypeptide(L)' 'MPIPSSRLRSENDKPIGAGAYVLYWMRTARRTSWNFALDRASAHAEELGLPLYIVETVSRHRWFELRHLMFVAQGMA' A
#
# COMPACT_ATOMS: atom_id res chain seq x y z
N MET A 1 -1.19 -13.60 10.25
CA MET A 1 -1.78 -13.08 11.50
C MET A 1 -3.05 -12.34 11.14
N PRO A 2 -4.18 -12.53 11.84
CA PRO A 2 -5.40 -11.80 11.54
C PRO A 2 -5.19 -10.30 11.79
N ILE A 3 -5.60 -9.48 10.82
CA ILE A 3 -5.48 -8.01 10.89
C ILE A 3 -6.60 -7.50 11.80
N PRO A 4 -6.30 -6.76 12.88
CA PRO A 4 -7.34 -6.22 13.75
C PRO A 4 -8.28 -5.32 12.95
N SER A 5 -9.59 -5.46 13.15
CA SER A 5 -10.59 -4.62 12.47
C SER A 5 -10.39 -3.12 12.74
N SER A 6 -9.86 -2.76 13.91
CA SER A 6 -9.48 -1.38 14.27
C SER A 6 -8.36 -0.78 13.41
N ARG A 7 -7.64 -1.61 12.64
CA ARG A 7 -6.60 -1.19 11.68
C ARG A 7 -7.13 -1.04 10.25
N LEU A 8 -8.40 -1.34 10.01
CA LEU A 8 -9.03 -1.28 8.69
C LEU A 8 -10.11 -0.20 8.68
N ARG A 9 -10.13 0.58 7.61
CA ARG A 9 -11.17 1.56 7.32
C ARG A 9 -11.52 1.48 5.84
N SER A 10 -12.81 1.39 5.54
CA SER A 10 -13.31 1.57 4.18
C SER A 10 -13.41 3.07 3.88
N GLU A 11 -12.79 3.50 2.79
CA GLU A 11 -12.85 4.91 2.35
C GLU A 11 -14.08 5.20 1.49
N ASN A 12 -14.84 4.16 1.10
CA ASN A 12 -16.12 4.28 0.38
C ASN A 12 -16.96 3.00 0.54
N ASP A 13 -18.24 3.10 0.19
CA ASP A 13 -19.22 2.00 0.27
C ASP A 13 -19.50 1.33 -1.09
N LYS A 14 -18.59 1.46 -2.07
CA LYS A 14 -18.78 0.84 -3.38
C LYS A 14 -18.53 -0.66 -3.29
N PRO A 15 -19.36 -1.50 -3.95
CA PRO A 15 -19.10 -2.92 -4.03
C PRO A 15 -17.80 -3.18 -4.81
N ILE A 16 -17.18 -4.34 -4.55
CA ILE A 16 -16.05 -4.81 -5.34
C ILE A 16 -16.58 -5.16 -6.74
N GLY A 17 -16.09 -4.44 -7.75
CA GLY A 17 -16.43 -4.68 -9.15
C GLY A 17 -15.53 -5.72 -9.82
N ALA A 18 -15.77 -5.96 -11.11
CA ALA A 18 -14.87 -6.76 -11.96
C ALA A 18 -13.55 -5.99 -12.20
N GLY A 19 -12.61 -6.13 -11.26
CA GLY A 19 -11.27 -5.57 -11.34
C GLY A 19 -10.28 -6.53 -11.98
N ALA A 20 -9.18 -5.99 -12.52
CA ALA A 20 -8.08 -6.78 -13.06
C ALA A 20 -6.96 -7.06 -12.04
N TYR A 21 -6.93 -6.32 -10.92
CA TYR A 21 -5.90 -6.40 -9.90
C TYR A 21 -6.36 -5.79 -8.58
N VAL A 22 -5.66 -6.14 -7.50
CA VAL A 22 -5.66 -5.40 -6.24
C VAL A 22 -4.45 -4.46 -6.25
N LEU A 23 -4.66 -3.18 -5.89
CA LEU A 23 -3.58 -2.19 -5.83
C LEU A 23 -3.32 -1.80 -4.37
N TYR A 24 -2.12 -2.09 -3.89
CA TYR A 24 -1.63 -1.53 -2.65
C TYR A 24 -0.91 -0.20 -2.93
N TRP A 25 -1.53 0.91 -2.55
CA TRP A 25 -0.90 2.22 -2.60
C TRP A 25 -0.04 2.44 -1.35
N MET A 26 1.25 2.12 -1.48
CA MET A 26 2.24 2.29 -0.42
C MET A 26 2.66 3.76 -0.30
N ARG A 27 2.43 4.37 0.87
CA ARG A 27 2.81 5.77 1.13
C ARG A 27 3.74 5.95 2.32
N THR A 28 3.32 5.52 3.51
CA THR A 28 4.04 5.80 4.76
C THR A 28 4.86 4.60 5.24
N ALA A 29 4.30 3.39 5.20
CA ALA A 29 4.97 2.15 5.58
C ALA A 29 5.70 1.52 4.38
N ARG A 30 6.84 2.10 4.00
CA ARG A 30 7.71 1.60 2.92
C ARG A 30 8.52 0.38 3.35
N ARG A 31 7.84 -0.74 3.54
CA ARG A 31 8.42 -2.02 3.98
C ARG A 31 7.53 -3.18 3.55
N THR A 32 8.16 -4.31 3.24
CA THR A 32 7.50 -5.55 2.80
C THR A 32 7.17 -6.50 3.94
N SER A 33 7.69 -6.26 5.14
CA SER A 33 7.41 -7.04 6.34
C SER A 33 6.79 -6.15 7.42
N TRP A 34 5.99 -6.77 8.30
CA TRP A 34 5.34 -6.09 9.43
C TRP A 34 4.50 -4.89 8.97
N ASN A 35 3.67 -5.11 7.96
CA ASN A 35 2.88 -4.07 7.30
C ASN A 35 1.44 -4.55 7.09
N PHE A 36 0.55 -4.20 8.03
CA PHE A 36 -0.86 -4.59 7.98
C PHE A 36 -1.58 -4.19 6.70
N ALA A 37 -1.18 -3.09 6.05
CA ALA A 37 -1.82 -2.67 4.81
C ALA A 37 -1.41 -3.58 3.64
N LEU A 38 -0.16 -4.02 3.61
CA LEU A 38 0.31 -5.01 2.64
C LEU A 38 -0.29 -6.40 2.94
N ASP A 39 -0.34 -6.82 4.19
CA ASP A 39 -0.98 -8.07 4.60
C ASP A 39 -2.45 -8.10 4.16
N ARG A 40 -3.18 -6.98 4.34
CA ARG A 40 -4.58 -6.85 3.92
C ARG A 40 -4.73 -6.97 2.40
N ALA A 41 -3.83 -6.32 1.65
CA ALA A 41 -3.87 -6.32 0.20
C ALA A 41 -3.54 -7.69 -0.38
N SER A 42 -2.56 -8.41 0.19
CA SER A 42 -2.23 -9.78 -0.19
C SER A 42 -3.41 -10.73 0.04
N ALA A 43 -4.00 -10.71 1.24
CA ALA A 43 -5.17 -11.52 1.53
C ALA A 43 -6.34 -11.21 0.58
N HIS A 44 -6.54 -9.93 0.22
CA HIS A 44 -7.59 -9.58 -0.73
C HIS A 44 -7.33 -10.06 -2.15
N ALA A 45 -6.08 -10.00 -2.59
CA ALA A 45 -5.67 -10.48 -3.91
C ALA A 45 -5.86 -11.99 -4.02
N GLU A 46 -5.50 -12.73 -2.96
CA GLU A 46 -5.74 -14.17 -2.84
C GLU A 46 -7.24 -14.51 -2.85
N GLU A 47 -8.05 -13.82 -2.04
CA GLU A 47 -9.52 -13.99 -1.98
C GLU A 47 -10.20 -13.77 -3.34
N LEU A 48 -9.73 -12.78 -4.10
CA LEU A 48 -10.30 -12.41 -5.39
C LEU A 48 -9.69 -13.17 -6.57
N GLY A 49 -8.62 -13.94 -6.37
CA GLY A 49 -7.87 -14.60 -7.45
C GLY A 49 -7.25 -13.61 -8.45
N LEU A 50 -6.89 -12.41 -7.99
CA LEU A 50 -6.35 -11.34 -8.83
C LEU A 50 -4.88 -11.04 -8.48
N PRO A 51 -4.06 -10.56 -9.44
CA PRO A 51 -2.71 -10.12 -9.14
C PRO A 51 -2.70 -8.92 -8.17
N LEU A 52 -1.69 -8.89 -7.30
CA LEU A 52 -1.39 -7.75 -6.43
C LEU A 52 -0.31 -6.88 -7.07
N TYR A 53 -0.61 -5.59 -7.24
CA TYR A 53 0.39 -4.59 -7.58
C TYR A 53 0.64 -3.65 -6.40
N ILE A 54 1.90 -3.25 -6.24
CA ILE A 54 2.31 -2.25 -5.25
C ILE A 54 2.75 -1.01 -6.00
N VAL A 55 2.15 0.14 -5.66
CA VAL A 55 2.59 1.44 -6.18
C VAL A 55 3.07 2.30 -5.02
N GLU A 56 4.26 2.86 -5.17
CA GLU A 56 4.80 3.86 -4.25
C GLU A 56 4.74 5.22 -4.92
N THR A 57 4.37 6.26 -4.15
CA THR A 57 4.37 7.63 -4.64
C THR A 57 5.06 8.54 -3.64
N VAL A 58 6.17 9.17 -4.06
CA VAL A 58 6.83 10.24 -3.31
C VAL A 58 6.24 11.59 -3.70
N SER A 59 5.61 12.27 -2.74
CA SER A 59 5.16 13.65 -2.94
C SER A 59 6.30 14.63 -2.66
N ARG A 60 6.49 15.61 -3.54
CA ARG A 60 7.38 16.74 -3.30
C ARG A 60 6.54 17.92 -2.80
N HIS A 61 6.93 18.47 -1.66
CA HIS A 61 6.37 19.70 -1.10
C HIS A 61 7.50 20.65 -0.69
N ARG A 62 7.17 21.88 -0.27
CA ARG A 62 8.15 22.94 0.04
C ARG A 62 9.20 22.61 1.12
N TRP A 63 9.02 21.51 1.84
CA TRP A 63 9.95 21.03 2.89
C TRP A 63 10.64 19.72 2.49
N PHE A 64 10.36 19.23 1.29
CA PHE A 64 10.85 17.95 0.78
C PHE A 64 12.06 18.18 -0.11
N GLU A 65 13.21 18.33 0.55
CA GLU A 65 14.50 18.52 -0.10
C GLU A 65 15.08 17.23 -0.70
N LEU A 66 16.13 17.39 -1.51
CA LEU A 66 16.83 16.29 -2.20
C LEU A 66 17.27 15.18 -1.23
N ARG A 67 17.74 15.53 -0.02
CA ARG A 67 18.13 14.52 0.99
C ARG A 67 17.00 13.56 1.38
N HIS A 68 15.75 14.03 1.40
CA HIS A 68 14.59 13.19 1.71
C HIS A 68 14.26 12.28 0.52
N LEU A 69 14.32 12.83 -0.70
CA LEU A 69 14.13 12.03 -1.91
C LEU A 69 15.17 10.91 -2.00
N MET A 70 16.45 11.25 -1.77
CA MET A 70 17.55 10.29 -1.82
C MET A 70 17.39 9.22 -0.74
N PHE A 71 17.03 9.60 0.49
CA PHE A 71 16.80 8.63 1.56
C PHE A 71 15.68 7.64 1.23
N VAL A 72 14.57 8.12 0.65
CA VAL A 72 13.47 7.26 0.22
C VAL A 72 13.92 6.36 -0.94
N ALA A 73 14.53 6.92 -1.99
CA ALA A 73 14.96 6.16 -3.16
C ALA A 73 15.97 5.06 -2.80
N GLN A 74 16.95 5.37 -1.94
CA GLN A 74 17.95 4.42 -1.48
C GLN A 74 17.35 3.30 -0.62
N GLY A 75 16.32 3.59 0.17
CA GLY A 75 15.62 2.56 0.95
C GLY A 75 14.69 1.66 0.12
N MET A 76 14.42 2.03 -1.13
CA MET A 76 13.53 1.29 -2.05
C MET A 76 14.27 0.51 -3.14
N ALA A 77 15.55 0.83 -3.38
CA ALA A 77 16.43 0.13 -4.33
C ALA A 77 16.92 -1.19 -3.74
#